data_AF-A0A0Q8J632-F1
#
_entry.id   AF-A0A0Q8J632-F1
#
_cell.length_a   1.000
_cell.length_b   1.000
_cell.length_c   1.000
_cell.angle_alpha   90.00
_cell.angle_beta   90.00
_cell.angle_gamma   90.00
#
_symmetry.space_group_name_H-M   'P 1'
#
loop_
_entity.id
_entity.type
_entity.pdbx_description
1 polymer ?
#
loop_
_entity_poly.entity_id
_entity_poly.type
_entity_poly.pdbx_seq_one_letter_code
_entity_poly.pdbx_strand_id
1 'polypeptide(L)'
;MSPLEGVLDLLLAKDGAAWSTFDRVAGVQWRDPAPQDNPDSNSPDNARYRSGNLLLAGFGMVEVPDGKVGAEAGTKQANEGEVGVTLNGSADQVRSVTLLKFYASEDYQQVLQRQFGAGATVEPIAGQCELDYGTTAENTQANQFFKLSLTNTKIVYAEGYVDDGGNQGPGTTTFEFTPNRPTQKIASMRCKES
;
A
#
# COMPACT_ATOMS: atom_id res chain seq x y z
N MET A 1 10.45 10.63 -11.20
CA MET A 1 9.19 9.97 -10.86
C MET A 1 9.54 8.64 -10.22
N SER A 2 9.08 8.39 -9.00
CA SER A 2 9.31 7.10 -8.32
C SER A 2 8.44 6.00 -8.94
N PRO A 3 8.74 4.70 -8.72
CA PRO A 3 7.86 3.61 -9.15
C PRO A 3 6.43 3.76 -8.61
N LEU A 4 6.28 4.14 -7.33
CA LEU A 4 4.96 4.35 -6.72
C LEU A 4 4.20 5.49 -7.39
N GLU A 5 4.85 6.63 -7.62
CA GLU A 5 4.23 7.77 -8.30
C GLU A 5 3.74 7.38 -9.70
N GLY A 6 4.52 6.59 -10.45
CA GLY A 6 4.11 6.07 -11.76
C GLY A 6 2.91 5.12 -11.71
N VAL A 7 2.83 4.25 -10.70
CA VAL A 7 1.66 3.37 -10.48
C VAL A 7 0.41 4.21 -10.17
N LEU A 8 0.51 5.17 -9.25
CA LEU A 8 -0.63 6.01 -8.85
C LEU A 8 -1.07 6.95 -9.97
N ASP A 9 -0.13 7.41 -10.81
CA ASP A 9 -0.45 8.22 -11.99
C ASP A 9 -1.33 7.49 -13.00
N LEU A 10 -1.16 6.17 -13.15
CA LEU A 10 -2.01 5.32 -13.98
C LEU A 10 -3.34 5.01 -13.31
N LEU A 11 -3.34 4.79 -11.99
CA LEU A 11 -4.57 4.60 -11.21
C LEU A 11 -5.52 5.79 -11.37
N LEU A 12 -4.97 7.00 -11.49
CA LEU A 12 -5.71 8.25 -11.64
C LEU A 12 -5.92 8.70 -13.11
N ALA A 13 -5.62 7.84 -14.09
CA ALA A 13 -5.74 8.20 -15.50
C ALA A 13 -7.21 8.43 -15.91
N LYS A 14 -7.47 9.50 -16.67
CA LYS A 14 -8.82 9.89 -17.12
C LYS A 14 -9.51 8.84 -17.98
N ASP A 15 -8.74 8.12 -18.80
CA ASP A 15 -9.25 7.07 -19.68
C ASP A 15 -9.50 5.73 -18.93
N GLY A 16 -9.32 5.74 -17.61
CA GLY A 16 -9.47 4.59 -16.73
C GLY A 16 -8.18 3.83 -16.49
N ALA A 17 -8.13 3.11 -15.37
CA ALA A 17 -6.99 2.31 -14.94
C ALA A 17 -7.07 0.88 -15.48
N ALA A 18 -7.10 0.71 -16.81
CA ALA A 18 -7.16 -0.61 -17.42
C ALA A 18 -5.91 -1.44 -17.08
N TRP A 19 -6.07 -2.73 -16.81
CA TRP A 19 -4.98 -3.61 -16.35
C TRP A 19 -3.71 -3.57 -17.21
N SER A 20 -3.86 -3.56 -18.54
CA SER A 20 -2.74 -3.55 -19.49
C SER A 20 -1.88 -2.28 -19.41
N THR A 21 -2.42 -1.17 -18.89
CA THR A 21 -1.64 0.08 -18.73
C THR A 21 -0.52 -0.09 -17.71
N PHE A 22 -0.65 -1.04 -16.77
CA PHE A 22 0.34 -1.30 -15.72
C PHE A 22 1.47 -2.25 -16.16
N ASP A 23 1.41 -2.85 -17.36
CA ASP A 23 2.39 -3.85 -17.80
C ASP A 23 3.83 -3.34 -17.87
N ARG A 24 4.01 -2.03 -18.03
CA ARG A 24 5.31 -1.42 -18.30
C ARG A 24 5.64 -0.25 -17.36
N VAL A 25 5.10 -0.27 -16.14
CA VAL A 25 5.47 0.74 -15.14
C VAL A 25 6.94 0.61 -14.79
N ALA A 26 7.69 1.70 -14.96
CA ALA A 26 9.12 1.72 -14.69
C ALA A 26 9.40 1.41 -13.20
N GLY A 27 10.32 0.47 -12.94
CA GLY A 27 10.73 0.10 -11.59
C GLY A 27 9.77 -0.84 -10.85
N VAL A 28 8.72 -1.35 -11.51
CA VAL A 28 7.86 -2.41 -10.98
C VAL A 28 8.24 -3.74 -11.64
N GLN A 29 8.42 -4.77 -10.81
CA GLN A 29 8.68 -6.14 -11.25
C GLN A 29 7.45 -7.00 -10.97
N TRP A 30 6.66 -7.28 -12.01
CA TRP A 30 5.49 -8.14 -11.88
C TRP A 30 5.89 -9.59 -11.66
N ARG A 31 5.38 -10.19 -10.59
CA ARG A 31 5.47 -11.63 -10.34
C ARG A 31 4.40 -12.36 -11.14
N ASP A 32 3.19 -11.80 -11.15
CA ASP A 32 2.07 -12.34 -11.90
C ASP A 32 2.06 -11.76 -13.33
N PRO A 33 2.05 -12.59 -14.38
CA PRO A 33 2.16 -12.13 -15.76
C PRO A 33 0.90 -11.38 -16.24
N ALA A 34 -0.25 -11.65 -15.62
CA ALA A 34 -1.55 -11.04 -15.91
C ALA A 34 -2.41 -11.01 -14.64
N PRO A 35 -3.53 -10.26 -14.63
CA PRO A 35 -4.48 -10.28 -13.51
C PRO A 35 -5.07 -11.67 -13.31
N GLN A 36 -5.18 -12.09 -12.05
CA GLN A 36 -5.72 -13.38 -11.60
C GLN A 36 -7.04 -13.16 -10.87
N ASP A 37 -7.87 -14.20 -10.77
CA ASP A 37 -9.09 -14.17 -9.92
C ASP A 37 -8.70 -13.98 -8.46
N ASN A 38 -9.40 -13.09 -7.75
CA ASN A 38 -9.21 -12.87 -6.32
C ASN A 38 -10.11 -13.84 -5.52
N PRO A 39 -9.56 -14.91 -4.91
CA PRO A 39 -10.36 -15.87 -4.16
C PRO A 39 -10.89 -15.31 -2.83
N ASP A 40 -10.28 -14.22 -2.33
CA ASP A 40 -10.58 -13.64 -1.02
C ASP A 40 -11.69 -12.58 -1.10
N SER A 41 -12.25 -12.34 -2.29
CA SER A 41 -13.33 -11.37 -2.47
C SER A 41 -14.45 -11.88 -3.36
N ASN A 42 -15.68 -11.69 -2.90
CA ASN A 42 -16.89 -11.86 -3.70
C ASN A 42 -17.38 -10.53 -4.33
N SER A 43 -16.64 -9.43 -4.15
CA SER A 43 -17.01 -8.12 -4.69
C SER A 43 -16.60 -8.00 -6.16
N PRO A 44 -17.50 -7.61 -7.07
CA PRO A 44 -17.16 -7.34 -8.47
C PRO A 44 -16.06 -6.28 -8.65
N ASP A 45 -15.95 -5.34 -7.71
CA ASP A 45 -14.94 -4.27 -7.73
C ASP A 45 -13.56 -4.71 -7.23
N ASN A 46 -13.45 -5.93 -6.68
CA ASN A 46 -12.20 -6.53 -6.21
C ASN A 46 -12.06 -7.99 -6.69
N ALA A 47 -12.64 -8.30 -7.85
CA ALA A 47 -12.69 -9.64 -8.41
C ALA A 47 -11.34 -10.13 -8.96
N ARG A 48 -10.40 -9.20 -9.22
CA ARG A 48 -9.10 -9.50 -9.80
C ARG A 48 -7.97 -8.86 -9.01
N TYR A 49 -6.82 -9.53 -8.98
CA TYR A 49 -5.59 -8.97 -8.44
C TYR A 49 -4.38 -9.26 -9.34
N ARG A 50 -3.30 -8.49 -9.18
CA ARG A 50 -1.99 -8.77 -9.79
C ARG A 50 -0.88 -8.33 -8.85
N SER A 51 0.08 -9.21 -8.61
CA SER A 51 1.17 -8.94 -7.67
C SER A 51 2.51 -8.70 -8.37
N GLY A 52 3.31 -7.85 -7.76
CA GLY A 52 4.69 -7.59 -8.11
C GLY A 52 5.45 -7.01 -6.94
N ASN A 53 6.63 -6.46 -7.22
CA ASN A 53 7.46 -5.75 -6.25
C ASN A 53 7.88 -4.40 -6.82
N LEU A 54 8.12 -3.42 -5.96
CA LEU A 54 8.78 -2.16 -6.32
C LEU A 54 9.70 -1.69 -5.19
N LEU A 55 10.56 -0.71 -5.49
CA LEU A 55 11.47 -0.10 -4.52
C LEU A 55 11.00 1.30 -4.14
N LEU A 56 10.74 1.52 -2.85
CA LEU A 56 10.49 2.83 -2.28
C LEU A 56 11.79 3.62 -2.12
N ALA A 57 11.72 4.93 -2.34
CA ALA A 57 12.83 5.84 -2.18
C ALA A 57 13.09 6.18 -0.70
N GLY A 58 14.36 6.48 -0.37
CA GLY A 58 14.76 6.95 0.96
C GLY A 58 15.07 5.84 1.97
N PHE A 59 15.29 4.62 1.50
CA PHE A 59 15.65 3.44 2.30
C PHE A 59 17.01 2.86 1.89
N GLY A 60 17.60 2.07 2.78
CA GLY A 60 18.91 1.44 2.61
C GLY A 60 18.89 -0.06 2.86
N MET A 61 20.09 -0.66 2.81
CA MET A 61 20.26 -2.08 3.12
C MET A 61 20.15 -2.32 4.63
N VAL A 62 19.38 -3.34 5.00
CA VAL A 62 19.20 -3.82 6.37
C VAL A 62 19.40 -5.33 6.42
N GLU A 63 19.78 -5.81 7.60
CA GLU A 63 19.91 -7.24 7.86
C GLU A 63 18.53 -7.84 8.18
N VAL A 64 18.15 -8.89 7.45
CA VAL A 64 16.87 -9.60 7.61
C VAL A 64 17.09 -11.11 7.73
N PRO A 65 16.16 -11.88 8.33
CA PRO A 65 16.24 -13.33 8.33
C PRO A 65 16.39 -13.90 6.91
N ASP A 66 17.27 -14.88 6.73
CA ASP A 66 17.51 -15.49 5.42
C ASP A 66 16.42 -16.50 5.00
N GLY A 67 15.46 -16.77 5.89
CA GLY A 67 14.33 -17.68 5.69
C GLY A 67 14.65 -19.14 6.00
N LYS A 68 15.88 -19.45 6.42
CA LYS A 68 16.24 -20.79 6.90
C LYS A 68 15.82 -20.97 8.35
N VAL A 69 15.64 -22.24 8.73
CA VAL A 69 15.19 -22.63 10.07
C VAL A 69 16.23 -23.52 10.75
N GLY A 70 16.26 -23.49 12.09
CA GLY A 70 17.16 -24.34 12.88
C GLY A 70 18.61 -23.84 12.91
N ALA A 71 19.58 -24.76 13.01
CA ALA A 71 21.00 -24.42 13.15
C ALA A 71 21.61 -23.69 11.94
N GLU A 72 20.92 -23.71 10.79
CA GLU A 72 21.30 -22.99 9.58
C GLU A 72 20.64 -21.61 9.45
N ALA A 73 19.81 -21.22 10.43
CA ALA A 73 19.19 -19.91 10.44
C ALA A 73 20.28 -18.83 10.51
N GLY A 74 20.20 -17.89 9.58
CA GLY A 74 21.12 -16.76 9.52
C GLY A 74 20.40 -15.51 9.02
N THR A 75 21.20 -14.56 8.58
CA THR A 75 20.70 -13.30 8.06
C THR A 75 21.24 -13.03 6.67
N LYS A 76 20.49 -12.24 5.91
CA LYS A 76 20.86 -11.72 4.58
C LYS A 76 20.64 -10.21 4.55
N GLN A 77 21.27 -9.55 3.60
CA GLN A 77 21.02 -8.14 3.32
C GLN A 77 19.82 -8.00 2.38
N ALA A 78 18.88 -7.12 2.72
CA ALA A 78 17.75 -6.72 1.87
C ALA A 78 17.56 -5.21 1.96
N ASN A 79 17.01 -4.57 0.90
CA ASN A 79 16.70 -3.14 0.99
C ASN A 79 15.37 -2.95 1.72
N GLU A 80 15.34 -2.13 2.77
CA GLU A 80 14.13 -1.87 3.58
C GLU A 80 12.97 -1.26 2.77
N GLY A 81 13.29 -0.60 1.66
CA GLY A 81 12.31 -0.03 0.74
C GLY A 81 11.72 -1.04 -0.24
N GLU A 82 12.19 -2.30 -0.26
CA GLU A 82 11.55 -3.34 -1.07
C GLU A 82 10.17 -3.66 -0.51
N VAL A 83 9.15 -3.43 -1.33
CA VAL A 83 7.75 -3.70 -0.97
C VAL A 83 7.12 -4.62 -2.00
N GLY A 84 6.24 -5.49 -1.52
CA GLY A 84 5.25 -6.13 -2.37
C GLY A 84 4.26 -5.06 -2.84
N VAL A 85 3.86 -5.10 -4.10
CA VAL A 85 2.78 -4.28 -4.67
C VAL A 85 1.70 -5.21 -5.21
N THR A 86 0.46 -4.94 -4.82
CA THR A 86 -0.72 -5.64 -5.32
C THR A 86 -1.65 -4.62 -5.96
N LEU A 87 -1.97 -4.81 -7.23
CA LEU A 87 -3.07 -4.13 -7.90
C LEU A 87 -4.34 -4.92 -7.63
N ASN A 88 -5.41 -4.26 -7.21
CA ASN A 88 -6.71 -4.85 -6.93
C ASN A 88 -7.78 -4.15 -7.76
N GLY A 89 -8.75 -4.89 -8.29
CA GLY A 89 -9.78 -4.27 -9.12
C GLY A 89 -10.84 -5.19 -9.65
N SER A 90 -11.65 -4.65 -10.56
CA SER A 90 -12.69 -5.39 -11.26
C SER A 90 -12.11 -6.21 -12.41
N ALA A 91 -13.00 -6.86 -13.18
CA ALA A 91 -12.60 -7.57 -14.40
C ALA A 91 -11.84 -6.67 -15.40
N ASP A 92 -12.16 -5.38 -15.46
CA ASP A 92 -11.66 -4.48 -16.52
C ASP A 92 -10.66 -3.43 -16.02
N GLN A 93 -10.74 -3.04 -14.74
CA GLN A 93 -10.03 -1.89 -14.21
C GLN A 93 -9.45 -2.13 -12.83
N VAL A 94 -8.25 -1.59 -12.60
CA VAL A 94 -7.65 -1.45 -11.27
C VAL A 94 -8.45 -0.40 -10.49
N ARG A 95 -8.74 -0.70 -9.23
CA ARG A 95 -9.51 0.14 -8.29
C ARG A 95 -8.69 0.61 -7.11
N SER A 96 -7.72 -0.20 -6.68
CA SER A 96 -6.81 0.15 -5.59
C SER A 96 -5.43 -0.47 -5.79
N VAL A 97 -4.48 0.07 -5.04
CA VAL A 97 -3.10 -0.41 -5.00
C VAL A 97 -2.74 -0.63 -3.55
N THR A 98 -2.17 -1.78 -3.22
CA THR A 98 -1.70 -2.09 -1.87
C THR A 98 -0.20 -2.30 -1.91
N LEU A 99 0.52 -1.67 -0.98
CA LEU A 99 1.93 -1.95 -0.73
C LEU A 99 2.08 -2.67 0.59
N LEU A 100 2.91 -3.72 0.62
CA LEU A 100 3.27 -4.45 1.82
C LEU A 100 4.78 -4.32 2.04
N LYS A 101 5.17 -3.58 3.08
CA LYS A 101 6.55 -3.43 3.54
C LYS A 101 6.82 -4.41 4.68
N PHE A 102 7.91 -5.16 4.58
CA PHE A 102 8.27 -6.21 5.53
C PHE A 102 8.77 -5.71 6.90
N TYR A 103 8.66 -4.42 7.17
CA TYR A 103 9.19 -3.79 8.36
C TYR A 103 8.17 -2.78 8.88
N ALA A 104 7.68 -3.02 10.09
CA ALA A 104 6.69 -2.20 10.76
C ALA A 104 7.23 -0.80 11.08
N SER A 105 6.43 0.21 10.77
CA SER A 105 6.74 1.63 10.94
C SER A 105 5.44 2.43 10.86
N GLU A 106 5.22 3.29 11.85
CA GLU A 106 4.09 4.24 11.90
C GLU A 106 4.41 5.60 11.25
N ASP A 107 5.64 5.81 10.75
CA ASP A 107 6.08 7.03 10.05
C ASP A 107 5.49 7.18 8.63
N TYR A 108 4.21 6.80 8.45
CA TYR A 108 3.52 6.70 7.17
C TYR A 108 3.65 7.98 6.33
N GLN A 109 3.41 9.14 6.94
CA GLN A 109 3.44 10.42 6.23
C GLN A 109 4.83 10.69 5.64
N GLN A 110 5.89 10.44 6.42
CA GLN A 110 7.26 10.69 5.97
C GLN A 110 7.67 9.71 4.87
N VAL A 111 7.27 8.43 4.99
CA VAL A 111 7.48 7.42 3.94
C VAL A 111 6.81 7.87 2.65
N LEU A 112 5.53 8.26 2.70
CA LEU A 112 4.77 8.72 1.54
C LEU A 112 5.37 9.99 0.91
N GLN A 113 5.74 11.00 1.71
CA GLN A 113 6.32 12.24 1.21
C GLN A 113 7.59 12.04 0.37
N ARG A 114 8.41 11.05 0.72
CA ARG A 114 9.65 10.73 0.00
C ARG A 114 9.41 10.11 -1.38
N GLN A 115 8.19 9.65 -1.66
CA GLN A 115 7.89 8.93 -2.90
C GLN A 115 7.49 9.86 -4.06
N PHE A 116 7.27 11.14 -3.83
CA PHE A 116 6.67 12.02 -4.83
C PHE A 116 7.56 13.22 -5.17
N GLY A 117 7.34 13.81 -6.35
CA GLY A 117 8.07 15.02 -6.77
C GLY A 117 7.79 16.24 -5.88
N ALA A 118 8.62 17.28 -6.02
CA ALA A 118 8.62 18.49 -5.17
C ALA A 118 7.31 19.32 -5.15
N GLY A 119 6.31 18.97 -5.97
CA GLY A 119 5.00 19.62 -5.99
C GLY A 119 3.87 18.81 -5.35
N ALA A 120 4.14 17.59 -4.90
CA ALA A 120 3.13 16.74 -4.30
C ALA A 120 2.92 17.06 -2.82
N THR A 121 1.68 16.95 -2.33
CA THR A 121 1.36 17.09 -0.90
C THR A 121 0.85 15.80 -0.30
N VAL A 122 1.19 15.58 0.96
CA VAL A 122 0.70 14.46 1.78
C VAL A 122 0.10 15.06 3.05
N GLU A 123 -1.23 15.05 3.11
CA GLU A 123 -2.01 15.67 4.18
C GLU A 123 -2.73 14.59 4.99
N PRO A 124 -2.53 14.49 6.32
CA PRO A 124 -3.36 13.62 7.14
C PRO A 124 -4.82 14.12 7.11
N ILE A 125 -5.75 13.19 6.99
CA ILE A 125 -7.20 13.48 6.97
C ILE A 125 -7.96 12.76 8.08
N ALA A 126 -7.42 11.67 8.61
CA ALA A 126 -7.93 11.00 9.80
C ALA A 126 -6.85 10.10 10.42
N GLY A 127 -7.00 9.79 11.71
CA GLY A 127 -6.17 8.81 12.44
C GLY A 127 -6.75 8.56 13.82
N GLN A 128 -5.97 7.98 14.73
CA GLN A 128 -6.41 7.69 16.11
C GLN A 128 -7.76 6.96 16.13
N CYS A 129 -7.86 5.89 15.34
CA CYS A 129 -9.08 5.12 15.20
C CYS A 129 -9.37 4.32 16.47
N GLU A 130 -10.63 4.25 16.88
CA GLU A 130 -11.02 3.47 18.06
C GLU A 130 -11.18 1.99 17.75
N LEU A 131 -11.60 1.64 16.52
CA LEU A 131 -11.99 0.29 16.15
C LEU A 131 -11.22 -0.25 14.94
N ASP A 132 -10.96 -1.56 14.94
CA ASP A 132 -10.51 -2.28 13.75
C ASP A 132 -11.61 -2.35 12.68
N TYR A 133 -11.23 -2.20 11.42
CA TYR A 133 -12.19 -2.13 10.32
C TYR A 133 -13.09 -3.38 10.23
N GLY A 134 -14.40 -3.15 10.14
CA GLY A 134 -15.39 -4.23 10.02
C GLY A 134 -15.64 -5.00 11.32
N THR A 135 -15.09 -4.56 12.45
CA THR A 135 -15.25 -5.24 13.74
C THR A 135 -15.71 -4.27 14.83
N THR A 136 -15.89 -4.80 16.05
CA THR A 136 -16.12 -4.01 17.27
C THR A 136 -14.91 -4.07 18.22
N ALA A 137 -13.77 -4.61 17.78
CA ALA A 137 -12.55 -4.69 18.57
C ALA A 137 -11.81 -3.35 18.56
N GLU A 138 -11.03 -3.09 19.62
CA GLU A 138 -10.15 -1.93 19.72
C GLU A 138 -9.12 -1.93 18.59
N ASN A 139 -8.81 -0.76 18.02
CA ASN A 139 -7.85 -0.67 16.94
C ASN A 139 -6.44 -0.99 17.42
N THR A 140 -5.84 -2.04 16.85
CA THR A 140 -4.45 -2.45 17.16
C THR A 140 -3.47 -2.07 16.06
N GLN A 141 -3.97 -1.68 14.89
CA GLN A 141 -3.18 -1.49 13.68
C GLN A 141 -2.70 -0.03 13.45
N ALA A 142 -3.01 0.87 14.39
CA ALA A 142 -2.61 2.28 14.37
C ALA A 142 -2.91 2.97 13.01
N ASN A 143 -4.14 2.79 12.49
CA ASN A 143 -4.49 3.27 11.14
C ASN A 143 -4.42 4.80 11.05
N GLN A 144 -3.85 5.30 9.95
CA GLN A 144 -3.86 6.70 9.57
C GLN A 144 -4.23 6.86 8.10
N PHE A 145 -4.99 7.91 7.80
CA PHE A 145 -5.50 8.20 6.47
C PHE A 145 -4.93 9.50 5.96
N PHE A 146 -4.59 9.52 4.69
CA PHE A 146 -3.94 10.65 4.01
C PHE A 146 -4.66 10.99 2.71
N LYS A 147 -4.65 12.27 2.37
CA LYS A 147 -4.90 12.78 1.03
C LYS A 147 -3.55 13.08 0.38
N LEU A 148 -3.35 12.52 -0.80
CA LEU A 148 -2.16 12.71 -1.61
C LEU A 148 -2.54 13.52 -2.85
N SER A 149 -2.00 14.72 -2.97
CA SER A 149 -2.18 15.55 -4.17
C SER A 149 -0.90 15.45 -5.01
N LEU A 150 -0.88 14.56 -6.02
CA LEU A 150 0.28 14.41 -6.92
C LEU A 150 0.41 15.63 -7.86
N THR A 151 -0.74 16.14 -8.28
CA THR A 151 -0.91 17.45 -8.93
C THR A 151 -2.24 18.05 -8.46
N ASN A 152 -2.56 19.29 -8.85
CA ASN A 152 -3.85 19.92 -8.51
C ASN A 152 -5.09 19.13 -9.00
N THR A 153 -4.94 18.26 -10.00
CA THR A 153 -6.05 17.47 -10.58
C THR A 153 -5.92 15.97 -10.35
N LYS A 154 -4.79 15.51 -9.78
CA LYS A 154 -4.54 14.10 -9.48
C LYS A 154 -4.47 13.93 -7.96
N ILE A 155 -5.58 13.50 -7.39
CA ILE A 155 -5.73 13.24 -5.96
C ILE A 155 -5.98 11.75 -5.77
N VAL A 156 -5.23 11.14 -4.85
CA VAL A 156 -5.43 9.77 -4.37
C VAL A 156 -5.44 9.78 -2.85
N TYR A 157 -6.14 8.84 -2.25
CA TYR A 157 -6.21 8.69 -0.80
C TYR A 157 -5.41 7.47 -0.39
N ALA A 158 -4.71 7.56 0.73
CA ALA A 158 -3.95 6.46 1.28
C ALA A 158 -4.41 6.15 2.70
N GLU A 159 -4.34 4.88 3.05
CA GLU A 159 -4.38 4.38 4.42
C GLU A 159 -3.05 3.71 4.72
N GLY A 160 -2.43 4.06 5.85
CA GLY A 160 -1.27 3.37 6.41
C GLY A 160 -1.68 2.66 7.69
N TYR A 161 -1.26 1.41 7.84
CA TYR A 161 -1.48 0.64 9.07
C TYR A 161 -0.38 -0.40 9.28
N VAL A 162 -0.17 -0.80 10.53
CA VAL A 162 0.78 -1.84 10.92
C VAL A 162 0.06 -3.12 11.28
N ASP A 163 0.65 -4.24 10.92
CA ASP A 163 0.39 -5.52 11.57
C ASP A 163 1.64 -5.82 12.40
N ASP A 164 1.51 -5.93 13.73
CA ASP A 164 2.66 -6.10 14.62
C ASP A 164 3.30 -7.50 14.50
N GLY A 165 2.69 -8.43 13.75
CA GLY A 165 3.16 -9.79 13.56
C GLY A 165 3.12 -10.65 14.83
N GLY A 166 2.67 -10.11 15.96
CA GLY A 166 2.67 -10.73 17.28
C GLY A 166 3.97 -11.50 17.60
N ASN A 167 3.82 -12.74 18.08
CA ASN A 167 4.96 -13.62 18.38
C ASN A 167 5.59 -14.28 17.13
N GLN A 168 5.08 -13.99 15.92
CA GLN A 168 5.40 -14.71 14.69
C GLN A 168 6.33 -13.93 13.75
N GLY A 169 6.63 -12.66 14.03
CA GLY A 169 7.54 -11.88 13.19
C GLY A 169 7.69 -10.41 13.61
N PRO A 170 8.53 -9.64 12.88
CA PRO A 170 8.82 -8.23 13.18
C PRO A 170 7.69 -7.25 12.78
N GLY A 171 6.54 -7.78 12.37
CA GLY A 171 5.43 -7.00 11.82
C GLY A 171 5.65 -6.50 10.39
N THR A 172 4.64 -5.84 9.85
CA THR A 172 4.61 -5.26 8.51
C THR A 172 3.93 -3.90 8.53
N THR A 173 4.25 -3.06 7.55
CA THR A 173 3.47 -1.84 7.26
C THR A 173 2.76 -2.02 5.93
N THR A 174 1.46 -1.77 5.92
CA THR A 174 0.64 -1.74 4.71
C THR A 174 0.27 -0.31 4.34
N PHE A 175 0.32 0.00 3.04
CA PHE A 175 -0.28 1.19 2.48
C PHE A 175 -1.35 0.80 1.45
N GLU A 176 -2.59 1.22 1.62
CA GLU A 176 -3.67 1.04 0.65
C GLU A 176 -4.02 2.37 -0.01
N PHE A 177 -3.99 2.42 -1.34
CA PHE A 177 -4.27 3.61 -2.14
C PHE A 177 -5.57 3.44 -2.92
N THR A 178 -6.46 4.43 -2.82
CA THR A 178 -7.75 4.45 -3.51
C THR A 178 -8.03 5.82 -4.14
N PRO A 179 -8.68 5.89 -5.32
CA PRO A 179 -9.04 7.18 -5.94
C PRO A 179 -10.07 7.99 -5.15
N ASN A 180 -10.90 7.30 -4.36
CA ASN A 180 -12.02 7.90 -3.63
C ASN A 180 -11.69 8.05 -2.14
N ARG A 181 -12.16 9.14 -1.51
CA ARG A 181 -11.97 9.31 -0.07
C ARG A 181 -12.64 8.15 0.67
N PRO A 182 -11.94 7.43 1.56
CA PRO A 182 -12.48 6.25 2.25
C PRO A 182 -13.38 6.64 3.44
N THR A 183 -14.36 7.52 3.20
CA THR A 183 -15.21 8.13 4.25
C THR A 183 -15.94 7.09 5.08
N GLN A 184 -16.48 6.04 4.45
CA GLN A 184 -17.18 4.97 5.18
C GLN A 184 -16.23 4.19 6.09
N LYS A 185 -15.00 3.92 5.64
CA LYS A 185 -13.99 3.20 6.43
C LYS A 185 -13.58 4.05 7.65
N ILE A 186 -13.20 5.31 7.43
CA ILE A 186 -12.88 6.30 8.47
C ILE A 186 -13.99 6.38 9.53
N ALA A 187 -15.25 6.51 9.10
CA ALA A 187 -16.38 6.61 10.01
C ALA A 187 -16.64 5.30 10.78
N SER A 188 -16.55 4.14 10.11
CA SER A 188 -16.80 2.84 10.74
C SER A 188 -15.77 2.49 11.81
N MET A 189 -14.53 2.93 11.61
CA MET A 189 -13.42 2.77 12.56
C MET A 189 -13.40 3.84 13.65
N ARG A 190 -14.31 4.84 13.57
CA ARG A 190 -14.40 5.99 14.47
C ARG A 190 -13.09 6.77 14.57
N CYS A 191 -12.43 6.97 13.45
CA CYS A 191 -11.21 7.75 13.41
C CYS A 191 -11.50 9.24 13.65
N LYS A 192 -10.55 9.90 14.29
CA LYS A 192 -10.56 11.36 14.47
C LYS A 192 -10.14 12.03 13.16
N GLU A 193 -11.03 12.83 12.58
CA GLU A 193 -10.70 13.65 11.40
C GLU A 193 -9.75 14.81 11.76
N SER A 194 -8.93 15.22 10.79
CA SER A 194 -7.94 16.31 10.91
C SER A 194 -8.44 17.64 10.35
#